data_AF-K5Y0K7-F1
#
_entry.id   AF-K5Y0K7-F1
#
_cell.length_a   1.000
_cell.length_b   1.000
_cell.length_c   1.000
_cell.angle_alpha   90.00
_cell.angle_beta   90.00
_cell.angle_gamma   90.00
#
_symmetry.space_group_name_H-M   'P 1'
#
loop_
_entity.id
_entity.type
_entity.pdbx_description
1 polymer ?
#
loop_
_entity_poly.entity_id
_entity_poly.type
_entity_poly.pdbx_seq_one_letter_code
_entity_poly.pdbx_strand_id
1 'polypeptide(L)'
;MDKTTQTQIIKLIHQEVIPAIGCTEPVAVALAAAKAAEVLGCKPEKTEVFLSANILKNAMGVGIPGTGMVGLPIAIALGTLIGKSAYGLEVLRDLTPEALTEGKQVIEDKRIHIALKDNVDKLYIEVICSAGDETSRVIICHEHTNIVYVEKNGVVLTDRRKEGVSCDVLDDDELRLSFSTVYEFAMEMPLDEIRFILETADLNRRAAEASLKGNFGHTVSKTVSGAYGRKYMGDSAYTHMLAMTAAACDARMDGAMIPVMSNSGSGNQGIAATLPVLSFAEDIECTEEQLIRALMLSHLMVIYIKQSLGRLSALCGCVVAATGASCGITYLMGGDKVKISYAIKNMIGNITGMICDGAKPSCAMKVSSGVSTAMLSALMAMENKVVTPVEGIIDEDVDKSIINLTSIGSKGMEATDKLVLDIMTGKSC
;
A
#
# COMPACT_ATOMS: atom_id res chain seq x y z
N MET A 1 9.35 -10.92 -27.40
CA MET A 1 9.62 -9.55 -26.87
C MET A 1 11.08 -9.16 -27.14
N ASP A 2 11.38 -7.90 -27.47
CA ASP A 2 12.78 -7.45 -27.66
C ASP A 2 13.51 -7.21 -26.31
N LYS A 3 14.85 -7.21 -26.33
CA LYS A 3 15.67 -7.06 -25.11
C LYS A 3 15.47 -5.71 -24.42
N THR A 4 15.23 -4.64 -25.17
CA THR A 4 15.04 -3.29 -24.61
C THR A 4 13.80 -3.27 -23.72
N THR A 5 12.68 -3.78 -24.25
CA THR A 5 11.41 -3.92 -23.53
C THR A 5 11.58 -4.81 -22.29
N GLN A 6 12.29 -5.93 -22.41
CA GLN A 6 12.57 -6.82 -21.27
C GLN A 6 13.32 -6.09 -20.16
N THR A 7 14.38 -5.35 -20.49
CA THR A 7 15.16 -4.57 -19.51
C THR A 7 14.33 -3.46 -18.86
N GLN A 8 13.47 -2.78 -19.63
CA GLN A 8 12.56 -1.77 -19.09
C GLN A 8 11.55 -2.37 -18.10
N ILE A 9 10.98 -3.55 -18.40
CA ILE A 9 10.07 -4.24 -17.48
C ILE A 9 10.79 -4.67 -16.19
N ILE A 10 12.00 -5.23 -16.28
CA ILE A 10 12.79 -5.59 -15.10
C ILE A 10 13.06 -4.35 -14.23
N LYS A 11 13.46 -3.24 -14.85
CA LYS A 11 13.69 -1.98 -14.15
C LYS A 11 12.42 -1.49 -13.44
N LEU A 12 11.27 -1.56 -14.12
CA LEU A 12 9.98 -1.17 -13.56
C LEU A 12 9.60 -2.04 -12.34
N ILE A 13 9.82 -3.35 -12.42
CA ILE A 13 9.55 -4.26 -11.29
C ILE A 13 10.46 -3.90 -10.10
N HIS A 14 11.75 -3.67 -10.31
CA HIS A 14 12.66 -3.27 -9.23
C HIS A 14 12.32 -1.91 -8.61
N GLN A 15 11.70 -1.01 -9.38
CA GLN A 15 11.24 0.29 -8.86
C GLN A 15 9.97 0.15 -8.02
N GLU A 16 9.04 -0.71 -8.43
CA GLU A 16 7.71 -0.79 -7.81
C GLU A 16 7.58 -1.92 -6.78
N VAL A 17 8.48 -2.92 -6.78
CA VAL A 17 8.50 -4.06 -5.85
C VAL A 17 9.72 -3.95 -4.93
N ILE A 18 9.53 -3.25 -3.81
CA ILE A 18 10.59 -2.94 -2.85
C ILE A 18 10.18 -3.29 -1.40
N PRO A 19 11.14 -3.62 -0.52
CA PRO A 19 10.86 -3.82 0.91
C PRO A 19 10.29 -2.54 1.56
N ALA A 20 9.32 -2.70 2.45
CA ALA A 20 8.74 -1.61 3.22
C ALA A 20 8.35 -2.05 4.65
N ILE A 21 8.59 -1.18 5.64
CA ILE A 21 8.17 -1.36 7.04
C ILE A 21 7.11 -0.30 7.36
N GLY A 22 5.99 -0.72 7.95
CA GLY A 22 4.88 0.17 8.29
C GLY A 22 4.27 0.91 7.09
N CYS A 23 3.52 1.98 7.37
CA CYS A 23 3.07 2.94 6.37
C CYS A 23 4.01 4.15 6.33
N THR A 24 4.34 4.60 5.12
CA THR A 24 5.30 5.68 4.90
C THR A 24 4.70 7.06 5.20
N GLU A 25 3.38 7.20 5.08
CA GLU A 25 2.68 8.46 5.31
C GLU A 25 2.81 9.00 6.75
N PRO A 26 2.50 8.25 7.82
CA PRO A 26 2.68 8.76 9.18
C PRO A 26 4.15 9.03 9.52
N VAL A 27 5.07 8.24 8.96
CA VAL A 27 6.52 8.41 9.15
C VAL A 27 7.02 9.67 8.45
N ALA A 28 6.52 9.99 7.25
CA ALA A 28 6.83 11.24 6.56
C ALA A 28 6.33 12.46 7.34
N VAL A 29 5.17 12.36 8.01
CA VAL A 29 4.70 13.42 8.90
C VAL A 29 5.60 13.55 10.13
N ALA A 30 6.02 12.43 10.73
CA ALA A 30 7.01 12.43 11.81
C ALA A 30 8.36 13.04 11.38
N LEU A 31 8.80 12.79 10.14
CA LEU A 31 10.01 13.37 9.55
C LEU A 31 9.90 14.89 9.41
N ALA A 32 8.78 15.40 8.89
CA ALA A 32 8.53 16.84 8.83
C ALA A 32 8.50 17.47 10.23
N ALA A 33 7.88 16.78 11.20
CA ALA A 33 7.80 17.21 12.59
C ALA A 33 9.18 17.25 13.28
N ALA A 34 10.00 16.23 13.07
CA ALA A 34 11.39 16.20 13.54
C ALA A 34 12.19 17.36 12.97
N LYS A 35 12.08 17.61 11.66
CA LYS A 35 12.81 18.70 11.04
C LYS A 35 12.37 20.06 11.58
N ALA A 36 11.06 20.27 11.79
CA ALA A 36 10.56 21.52 12.35
C ALA A 36 11.09 21.73 13.78
N ALA A 37 11.04 20.71 14.64
CA ALA A 37 11.58 20.79 16.00
C ALA A 37 13.10 21.06 16.03
N GLU A 38 13.89 20.40 15.17
CA GLU A 38 15.33 20.66 15.04
C GLU A 38 15.63 22.12 14.64
N VAL A 39 14.83 22.68 13.73
CA VAL A 39 14.98 24.07 13.27
C VAL A 39 14.58 25.07 14.35
N LEU A 40 13.51 24.77 15.09
CA LEU A 40 13.11 25.56 16.26
C LEU A 40 14.26 25.63 17.29
N GLY A 41 14.92 24.50 17.54
CA GLY A 41 16.09 24.39 18.42
C GLY A 41 15.74 24.26 19.91
N CYS A 42 14.45 24.16 20.23
CA CYS A 42 13.93 23.88 21.57
C CYS A 42 12.67 23.01 21.46
N LYS A 43 12.16 22.55 22.62
CA LYS A 43 10.93 21.73 22.66
C LYS A 43 9.71 22.58 22.26
N PRO A 44 8.94 22.19 21.23
CA PRO A 44 7.73 22.91 20.84
C PRO A 44 6.66 22.93 21.94
N GLU A 45 6.03 24.08 22.14
CA GLU A 45 4.85 24.24 23.00
C GLU A 45 3.56 23.92 22.24
N LYS A 46 3.53 24.23 20.94
CA LYS A 46 2.42 23.93 20.02
C LYS A 46 2.98 23.46 18.68
N THR A 47 2.30 22.49 18.08
CA THR A 47 2.61 21.96 16.74
C THR A 47 1.35 21.96 15.88
N GLU A 48 1.39 22.64 14.75
CA GLU A 48 0.31 22.71 13.77
C GLU A 48 0.73 21.96 12.51
N VAL A 49 -0.12 21.04 12.06
CA VAL A 49 0.18 20.15 10.94
C VAL A 49 -0.92 20.26 9.90
N PHE A 50 -0.55 20.67 8.70
CA PHE A 50 -1.46 20.82 7.56
C PHE A 50 -1.11 19.77 6.51
N LEU A 51 -2.07 18.91 6.19
CA LEU A 51 -1.85 17.73 5.36
C LEU A 51 -2.74 17.75 4.12
N SER A 52 -2.22 17.25 3.00
CA SER A 52 -3.06 16.83 1.87
C SER A 52 -4.07 15.76 2.29
N ALA A 53 -5.19 15.69 1.56
CA ALA A 53 -6.24 14.68 1.73
C ALA A 53 -5.70 13.25 1.83
N ASN A 54 -4.78 12.88 0.94
CA ASN A 54 -4.24 11.52 0.88
C ASN A 54 -3.34 11.17 2.06
N ILE A 55 -2.45 12.09 2.48
CA ILE A 55 -1.63 11.86 3.66
C ILE A 55 -2.51 11.75 4.90
N LEU A 56 -3.49 12.64 5.05
CA LEU A 56 -4.41 12.61 6.17
C LEU A 56 -5.17 11.27 6.23
N LYS A 57 -5.78 10.84 5.12
CA LYS A 57 -6.50 9.57 4.99
C LYS A 57 -5.63 8.36 5.33
N ASN A 58 -4.41 8.28 4.79
CA ASN A 58 -3.55 7.10 4.94
C ASN A 58 -2.80 7.03 6.28
N ALA A 59 -2.61 8.16 6.96
CA ALA A 59 -1.88 8.20 8.23
C ALA A 59 -2.78 8.18 9.49
N MET A 60 -4.08 8.47 9.34
CA MET A 60 -4.98 8.65 10.48
C MET A 60 -5.28 7.37 11.28
N GLY A 61 -5.45 6.24 10.59
CA GLY A 61 -5.99 5.00 11.19
C GLY A 61 -4.99 3.86 11.35
N VAL A 62 -3.70 4.09 11.07
CA VAL A 62 -2.67 3.04 11.01
C VAL A 62 -1.81 3.00 12.28
N GLY A 63 -1.38 1.80 12.67
CA GLY A 63 -0.44 1.62 13.79
C GLY A 63 0.92 2.26 13.51
N ILE A 64 1.49 2.92 14.52
CA ILE A 64 2.80 3.56 14.43
C ILE A 64 3.87 2.60 14.94
N PRO A 65 4.88 2.25 14.12
CA PRO A 65 5.81 1.20 14.47
C PRO A 65 6.54 1.41 15.80
N GLY A 66 6.59 0.35 16.62
CA GLY A 66 7.25 0.36 17.94
C GLY A 66 6.46 1.05 19.07
N THR A 67 5.32 1.68 18.79
CA THR A 67 4.58 2.47 19.80
C THR A 67 3.40 1.72 20.43
N GLY A 68 2.85 0.72 19.75
CA GLY A 68 1.57 0.10 20.13
C GLY A 68 0.36 1.05 20.06
N MET A 69 0.51 2.21 19.42
CA MET A 69 -0.50 3.25 19.28
C MET A 69 -0.83 3.48 17.80
N VAL A 70 -2.01 4.06 17.55
CA VAL A 70 -2.56 4.30 16.21
C VAL A 70 -2.64 5.80 15.94
N GLY A 71 -2.26 6.18 14.71
CA GLY A 71 -2.60 7.48 14.12
C GLY A 71 -1.54 8.58 14.22
N LEU A 72 -1.85 9.70 13.56
CA LEU A 72 -0.96 10.85 13.41
C LEU A 72 -0.50 11.53 14.72
N PRO A 73 -1.33 11.69 15.77
CA PRO A 73 -0.92 12.43 16.96
C PRO A 73 0.34 11.88 17.61
N ILE A 74 0.46 10.55 17.74
CA ILE A 74 1.66 9.94 18.33
C ILE A 74 2.87 10.00 17.40
N ALA A 75 2.67 9.86 16.08
CA ALA A 75 3.75 10.02 15.11
C ALA A 75 4.33 11.45 15.15
N ILE A 76 3.47 12.47 15.22
CA ILE A 76 3.88 13.88 15.33
C ILE A 76 4.60 14.13 16.67
N ALA A 77 4.01 13.68 17.78
CA ALA A 77 4.60 13.86 19.11
C ALA A 77 6.02 13.28 19.17
N LEU A 78 6.19 12.02 18.78
CA LEU A 78 7.51 11.37 18.77
C LEU A 78 8.46 12.02 17.77
N GLY A 79 7.96 12.43 16.59
CA GLY A 79 8.74 13.21 15.63
C GLY A 79 9.32 14.47 16.25
N THR A 80 8.50 15.25 16.98
CA THR A 80 8.97 16.48 17.64
C THR A 80 9.89 16.27 18.84
N LEU A 81 9.75 15.15 19.56
CA LEU A 81 10.46 14.90 20.82
C LEU A 81 11.82 14.23 20.61
N ILE A 82 11.85 13.18 19.79
CA ILE A 82 13.02 12.30 19.62
C ILE A 82 13.41 12.10 18.15
N GLY A 83 12.56 12.54 17.22
CA GLY A 83 12.78 12.33 15.81
C GLY A 83 14.05 12.99 15.33
N LYS A 84 14.79 12.30 14.46
CA LYS A 84 16.01 12.83 13.82
C LYS A 84 15.82 12.86 12.32
N SER A 85 15.79 14.06 11.74
CA SER A 85 15.49 14.24 10.32
C SER A 85 16.52 13.58 9.41
N ALA A 86 17.77 13.45 9.89
CA ALA A 86 18.86 12.77 9.20
C ALA A 86 18.60 11.28 8.94
N TYR A 87 17.64 10.65 9.63
CA TYR A 87 17.30 9.23 9.45
C TYR A 87 16.26 8.99 8.35
N GLY A 88 15.71 10.05 7.74
CA GLY A 88 14.68 9.91 6.71
C GLY A 88 13.46 9.14 7.22
N LEU A 89 13.10 8.04 6.55
CA LEU A 89 11.96 7.20 6.95
C LEU A 89 12.23 6.31 8.18
N GLU A 90 13.43 6.37 8.76
CA GLU A 90 13.74 5.75 10.06
C GLU A 90 13.75 6.79 11.20
N VAL A 91 13.06 7.93 11.03
CA VAL A 91 13.03 9.06 11.97
C VAL A 91 12.73 8.66 13.42
N LEU A 92 11.96 7.58 13.64
CA LEU A 92 11.57 7.10 14.97
C LEU A 92 12.39 5.90 15.49
N ARG A 93 13.54 5.56 14.88
CA ARG A 93 14.30 4.34 15.24
C ARG A 93 14.84 4.34 16.67
N ASP A 94 15.08 5.51 17.27
CA ASP A 94 15.63 5.69 18.62
C ASP A 94 14.52 5.76 19.69
N LEU A 95 13.34 5.16 19.43
CA LEU A 95 12.19 5.16 20.35
C LEU A 95 12.52 4.47 21.69
N THR A 96 12.21 5.16 22.80
CA THR A 96 12.30 4.60 24.15
C THR A 96 10.94 4.62 24.86
N PRO A 97 10.73 3.78 25.89
CA PRO A 97 9.51 3.82 26.72
C PRO A 97 9.23 5.17 27.37
N GLU A 98 10.28 5.90 27.75
CA GLU A 98 10.19 7.24 28.34
C GLU A 98 9.69 8.24 27.31
N ALA A 99 10.27 8.23 26.10
CA ALA A 99 9.83 9.08 24.99
C ALA A 99 8.39 8.79 24.57
N LEU A 100 7.97 7.52 24.61
CA LEU A 100 6.59 7.13 24.36
C LEU A 100 5.63 7.69 25.41
N THR A 101 6.03 7.67 26.68
CA THR A 101 5.24 8.23 27.78
C THR A 101 5.12 9.75 27.66
N GLU A 102 6.22 10.43 27.33
CA GLU A 102 6.21 11.87 27.08
C GLU A 102 5.37 12.24 25.84
N GLY A 103 5.45 11.44 24.77
CA GLY A 103 4.64 11.62 23.56
C GLY A 103 3.14 11.52 23.85
N LYS A 104 2.73 10.60 24.73
CA LYS A 104 1.33 10.51 25.20
C LYS A 104 0.90 11.78 25.93
N GLN A 105 1.77 12.34 26.79
CA GLN A 105 1.49 13.58 27.49
C GLN A 105 1.28 14.76 26.53
N VAL A 106 2.09 14.87 25.46
CA VAL A 106 1.92 15.91 24.43
C VAL A 106 0.54 15.86 23.78
N ILE A 107 0.01 14.66 23.56
CA ILE A 107 -1.33 14.45 22.99
C ILE A 107 -2.41 14.85 24.00
N GLU A 108 -2.29 14.41 25.26
CA GLU A 108 -3.24 14.74 26.34
C GLU A 108 -3.32 16.25 26.61
N ASP A 109 -2.17 16.93 26.55
CA ASP A 109 -2.06 18.38 26.69
C ASP A 109 -2.63 19.16 25.49
N LYS A 110 -3.11 18.47 24.45
CA LYS A 110 -3.69 19.06 23.22
C LYS A 110 -2.74 20.04 22.51
N ARG A 111 -1.44 19.75 22.53
CA ARG A 111 -0.41 20.59 21.88
C ARG A 111 -0.31 20.41 20.37
N ILE A 112 -1.03 19.43 19.81
CA ILE A 112 -0.98 19.08 18.39
C ILE A 112 -2.33 19.44 17.74
N HIS A 113 -2.28 20.26 16.70
CA HIS A 113 -3.41 20.55 15.82
C HIS A 113 -3.15 19.97 14.44
N ILE A 114 -4.09 19.20 13.91
CA ILE A 114 -4.00 18.57 12.58
C ILE A 114 -5.17 19.08 11.75
N ALA A 115 -4.89 19.58 10.55
CA ALA A 115 -5.89 20.11 9.64
C ALA A 115 -5.64 19.68 8.19
N LEU A 116 -6.72 19.59 7.41
CA LEU A 116 -6.64 19.45 5.96
C LEU A 116 -6.13 20.76 5.35
N LYS A 117 -5.24 20.65 4.38
CA LYS A 117 -4.86 21.74 3.48
C LYS A 117 -5.49 21.51 2.11
N ASP A 118 -6.35 22.42 1.69
CA ASP A 118 -6.97 22.36 0.36
C ASP A 118 -6.03 22.88 -0.73
N ASN A 119 -6.26 22.44 -1.97
CA ASN A 119 -5.57 22.91 -3.18
C ASN A 119 -4.03 22.78 -3.12
N VAL A 120 -3.55 21.66 -2.59
CA VAL A 120 -2.14 21.28 -2.59
C VAL A 120 -1.92 19.97 -3.33
N ASP A 121 -0.66 19.66 -3.62
CA ASP A 121 -0.27 18.38 -4.22
C ASP A 121 -0.77 17.18 -3.41
N LYS A 122 -0.92 16.04 -4.10
CA LYS A 122 -1.40 14.79 -3.50
C LYS A 122 -0.56 14.32 -2.31
N LEU A 123 0.73 14.63 -2.33
CA LEU A 123 1.65 14.45 -1.20
C LEU A 123 2.11 15.83 -0.74
N TYR A 124 1.45 16.33 0.29
CA TYR A 124 1.81 17.59 0.95
C TYR A 124 1.72 17.43 2.46
N ILE A 125 2.79 17.86 3.13
CA ILE A 125 2.92 17.89 4.59
C ILE A 125 3.54 19.23 4.97
N GLU A 126 2.86 20.00 5.78
CA GLU A 126 3.38 21.24 6.34
C GLU A 126 3.29 21.17 7.87
N VAL A 127 4.41 21.41 8.53
CA VAL A 127 4.49 21.43 10.00
C VAL A 127 4.99 22.80 10.44
N ILE A 128 4.30 23.38 11.41
CA ILE A 128 4.68 24.61 12.10
C ILE A 128 4.84 24.28 13.58
N CYS A 129 6.03 24.52 14.14
CA CYS A 129 6.29 24.37 15.57
C CYS A 129 6.56 25.75 16.17
N SER A 130 6.00 26.03 17.36
CA SER A 130 6.16 27.29 18.08
C SER A 130 6.49 27.07 19.56
N ALA A 131 7.34 27.94 20.12
CA ALA A 131 7.64 28.01 21.56
C ALA A 131 7.96 29.46 21.94
N GLY A 132 7.14 30.08 22.80
CA GLY A 132 7.23 31.52 23.06
C GLY A 132 7.14 32.34 21.76
N ASP A 133 8.14 33.19 21.51
CA ASP A 133 8.24 34.01 20.28
C ASP A 133 8.95 33.30 19.11
N GLU A 134 9.49 32.10 19.34
CA GLU A 134 10.21 31.32 18.33
C GLU A 134 9.25 30.45 17.51
N THR A 135 9.47 30.41 16.19
CA THR A 135 8.67 29.64 15.24
C THR A 135 9.55 28.97 14.19
N SER A 136 9.11 27.81 13.72
CA SER A 136 9.73 27.10 12.61
C SER A 136 8.67 26.50 11.71
N ARG A 137 8.97 26.41 10.42
CA ARG A 137 8.06 25.86 9.41
C ARG A 137 8.81 24.98 8.43
N VAL A 138 8.27 23.80 8.17
CA VAL A 138 8.82 22.82 7.24
C VAL A 138 7.73 22.31 6.30
N ILE A 139 8.07 22.14 5.02
CA ILE A 139 7.17 21.53 4.02
C ILE A 139 7.87 20.37 3.32
N ILE A 140 7.21 19.21 3.30
CA ILE A 140 7.54 18.07 2.44
C ILE A 140 6.50 17.99 1.31
N CYS A 141 6.97 17.82 0.08
CA CYS A 141 6.10 17.77 -1.10
C CYS A 141 6.61 16.78 -2.17
N HIS A 142 5.69 16.23 -2.95
CA HIS A 142 5.91 15.27 -4.06
C HIS A 142 6.41 13.88 -3.64
N GLU A 143 7.45 13.79 -2.81
CA GLU A 143 7.99 12.53 -2.28
C GLU A 143 8.05 12.56 -0.75
N HIS A 144 7.94 11.38 -0.10
CA HIS A 144 7.83 11.24 1.35
C HIS A 144 9.02 11.80 2.16
N THR A 145 10.18 11.99 1.54
CA THR A 145 11.41 12.52 2.16
C THR A 145 11.85 13.86 1.59
N ASN A 146 11.15 14.40 0.58
CA ASN A 146 11.58 15.59 -0.14
C ASN A 146 11.17 16.88 0.59
N ILE A 147 12.06 17.37 1.45
CA ILE A 147 11.88 18.63 2.17
C ILE A 147 12.14 19.80 1.21
N VAL A 148 11.07 20.48 0.80
CA VAL A 148 11.12 21.58 -0.18
C VAL A 148 11.18 22.96 0.45
N TYR A 149 10.82 23.10 1.73
CA TYR A 149 10.82 24.38 2.41
C TYR A 149 11.21 24.27 3.88
N VAL A 150 12.06 25.19 4.35
CA VAL A 150 12.44 25.33 5.76
C VAL A 150 12.57 26.82 6.10
N GLU A 151 11.93 27.23 7.19
CA GLU A 151 11.92 28.62 7.68
C GLU A 151 12.03 28.64 9.21
N LYS A 152 12.73 29.65 9.76
CA LYS A 152 12.79 29.95 11.20
C LYS A 152 12.52 31.43 11.44
N ASN A 153 11.57 31.77 12.30
CA ASN A 153 11.23 33.16 12.67
C ASN A 153 11.02 34.08 11.43
N GLY A 154 10.36 33.57 10.39
CA GLY A 154 10.17 34.30 9.13
C GLY A 154 11.39 34.35 8.19
N VAL A 155 12.55 33.83 8.61
CA VAL A 155 13.76 33.74 7.79
C VAL A 155 13.80 32.40 7.07
N VAL A 156 13.75 32.45 5.73
CA VAL A 156 13.81 31.26 4.87
C VAL A 156 15.23 30.70 4.84
N LEU A 157 15.40 29.44 5.25
CA LEU A 157 16.67 28.71 5.22
C LEU A 157 16.81 27.90 3.93
N THR A 158 15.71 27.32 3.44
CA THR A 158 15.65 26.54 2.20
C THR A 158 14.31 26.78 1.52
N ASP A 159 14.30 27.07 0.21
CA ASP A 159 13.07 27.10 -0.61
C ASP A 159 13.34 26.55 -2.00
N ARG A 160 12.98 25.28 -2.20
CA ARG A 160 13.05 24.56 -3.48
C ARG A 160 11.72 24.50 -4.21
N ARG A 161 10.66 25.11 -3.66
CA ARG A 161 9.34 25.15 -4.31
C ARG A 161 9.36 25.95 -5.62
N LYS A 162 10.31 26.88 -5.74
CA LYS A 162 10.51 27.70 -6.94
C LYS A 162 11.18 26.97 -8.10
N GLU A 163 11.69 25.76 -7.89
CA GLU A 163 12.40 24.98 -8.91
C GLU A 163 11.46 24.24 -9.88
N GLY A 164 10.14 24.42 -9.76
CA GLY A 164 9.18 24.00 -10.78
C GLY A 164 9.13 22.49 -11.02
N VAL A 165 9.39 21.68 -9.99
CA VAL A 165 9.37 20.23 -10.11
C VAL A 165 7.91 19.75 -10.05
N SER A 166 7.20 19.83 -11.17
CA SER A 166 5.96 19.07 -11.34
C SER A 166 6.31 17.62 -11.63
N CYS A 167 6.21 16.73 -10.64
CA CYS A 167 6.50 15.31 -10.81
C CYS A 167 5.38 14.50 -11.49
N ASP A 168 4.30 15.14 -11.95
CA ASP A 168 3.14 14.45 -12.54
C ASP A 168 3.12 14.46 -14.07
N VAL A 169 4.24 14.80 -14.72
CA VAL A 169 4.40 14.56 -16.16
C VAL A 169 4.93 13.13 -16.32
N LEU A 170 4.04 12.21 -16.69
CA LEU A 170 4.43 10.91 -17.25
C LEU A 170 5.45 11.21 -18.36
N ASP A 171 6.70 10.79 -18.17
CA ASP A 171 7.73 10.95 -19.20
C ASP A 171 7.21 10.23 -20.46
N ASP A 172 7.27 10.87 -21.62
CA ASP A 172 6.74 10.32 -22.89
C ASP A 172 7.48 9.02 -23.30
N ASP A 173 8.59 8.71 -22.61
CA ASP A 173 9.42 7.50 -22.69
C ASP A 173 9.01 6.36 -21.73
N GLU A 174 7.97 6.52 -20.91
CA GLU A 174 7.57 5.53 -19.91
C GLU A 174 6.85 4.33 -20.55
N LEU A 175 7.40 3.12 -20.36
CA LEU A 175 6.88 1.87 -20.94
C LEU A 175 5.42 1.64 -20.54
N ARG A 176 4.52 1.62 -21.52
CA ARG A 176 3.11 1.23 -21.31
C ARG A 176 2.93 -0.27 -21.44
N LEU A 177 2.51 -0.91 -20.34
CA LEU A 177 2.18 -2.33 -20.33
C LEU A 177 0.82 -2.59 -20.97
N SER A 178 0.62 -3.83 -21.42
CA SER A 178 -0.66 -4.40 -21.84
C SER A 178 -0.80 -5.80 -21.22
N PHE A 179 -2.01 -6.34 -21.16
CA PHE A 179 -2.22 -7.71 -20.70
C PHE A 179 -1.33 -8.72 -21.46
N SER A 180 -1.22 -8.54 -22.78
CA SER A 180 -0.39 -9.41 -23.62
C SER A 180 1.09 -9.30 -23.27
N THR A 181 1.62 -8.09 -23.13
CA THR A 181 3.01 -7.83 -22.73
C THR A 181 3.31 -8.44 -21.36
N VAL A 182 2.42 -8.28 -20.38
CA VAL A 182 2.59 -8.83 -19.03
C VAL A 182 2.64 -10.36 -19.07
N TYR A 183 1.69 -10.99 -19.77
CA TYR A 183 1.64 -12.45 -19.88
C TYR A 183 2.88 -12.99 -20.58
N GLU A 184 3.25 -12.44 -21.74
CA GLU A 184 4.40 -12.90 -22.53
C GLU A 184 5.70 -12.72 -21.75
N PHE A 185 5.91 -11.58 -21.08
CA PHE A 185 7.07 -11.38 -20.22
C PHE A 185 7.14 -12.44 -19.11
N ALA A 186 6.04 -12.64 -18.39
CA ALA A 186 6.00 -13.59 -17.29
C ALA A 186 6.30 -15.01 -17.78
N MET A 187 5.79 -15.43 -18.94
CA MET A 187 5.94 -16.80 -19.45
C MET A 187 7.26 -17.07 -20.19
N GLU A 188 7.80 -16.09 -20.92
CA GLU A 188 8.90 -16.32 -21.86
C GLU A 188 10.28 -15.89 -21.33
N MET A 189 10.36 -15.04 -20.30
CA MET A 189 11.65 -14.56 -19.79
C MET A 189 12.55 -15.70 -19.30
N PRO A 190 13.88 -15.65 -19.49
CA PRO A 190 14.77 -16.61 -18.85
C PRO A 190 14.58 -16.60 -17.33
N LEU A 191 14.44 -17.78 -16.71
CA LEU A 191 14.12 -17.88 -15.28
C LEU A 191 15.14 -17.18 -14.39
N ASP A 192 16.43 -17.28 -14.73
CA ASP A 192 17.52 -16.66 -13.97
C ASP A 192 17.38 -15.12 -13.89
N GLU A 193 16.84 -14.49 -14.95
CA GLU A 193 16.63 -13.04 -15.03
C GLU A 193 15.45 -12.56 -14.19
N ILE A 194 14.51 -13.45 -13.83
CA ILE A 194 13.31 -13.11 -13.06
C ILE A 194 13.22 -13.83 -11.71
N ARG A 195 14.20 -14.67 -11.37
CA ARG A 195 14.24 -15.45 -10.12
C ARG A 195 14.26 -14.56 -8.87
N PHE A 196 14.71 -13.30 -8.99
CA PHE A 196 14.68 -12.32 -7.91
C PHE A 196 13.27 -12.13 -7.32
N ILE A 197 12.20 -12.45 -8.06
CA ILE A 197 10.83 -12.35 -7.54
C ILE A 197 10.57 -13.30 -6.35
N LEU A 198 11.38 -14.34 -6.16
CA LEU A 198 11.27 -15.21 -4.97
C LEU A 198 11.58 -14.48 -3.66
N GLU A 199 12.29 -13.36 -3.71
CA GLU A 199 12.52 -12.51 -2.53
C GLU A 199 11.19 -11.99 -1.95
N THR A 200 10.18 -11.74 -2.80
CA THR A 200 8.87 -11.31 -2.34
C THR A 200 8.21 -12.40 -1.50
N ALA A 201 8.31 -13.66 -1.95
CA ALA A 201 7.78 -14.83 -1.26
C ALA A 201 8.47 -15.07 0.09
N ASP A 202 9.80 -15.00 0.14
CA ASP A 202 10.55 -15.15 1.39
C ASP A 202 10.19 -14.07 2.41
N LEU A 203 10.25 -12.80 2.00
CA LEU A 203 10.03 -11.67 2.91
C LEU A 203 8.59 -11.67 3.44
N ASN A 204 7.60 -11.86 2.56
CA ASN A 204 6.20 -11.84 2.97
C ASN A 204 5.81 -13.09 3.77
N ARG A 205 6.41 -14.26 3.50
CA ARG A 205 6.22 -15.47 4.33
C ARG A 205 6.70 -15.22 5.75
N ARG A 206 7.93 -14.71 5.91
CA ARG A 206 8.48 -14.38 7.22
C ARG A 206 7.58 -13.39 7.97
N ALA A 207 6.98 -12.44 7.25
CA ALA A 207 6.02 -11.54 7.84
C ALA A 207 4.76 -12.25 8.35
N ALA A 208 4.15 -13.13 7.55
CA ALA A 208 2.99 -13.92 7.97
C ALA A 208 3.31 -14.83 9.16
N GLU A 209 4.44 -15.53 9.15
CA GLU A 209 4.88 -16.42 10.23
C GLU A 209 5.14 -15.68 11.53
N ALA A 210 5.80 -14.52 11.46
CA ALA A 210 6.01 -13.66 12.63
C ALA A 210 4.67 -13.16 13.21
N SER A 211 3.71 -12.86 12.33
CA SER A 211 2.38 -12.39 12.72
C SER A 211 1.58 -13.45 13.49
N LEU A 212 1.72 -14.73 13.11
CA LEU A 212 1.03 -15.85 13.79
C LEU A 212 1.45 -16.02 15.25
N LYS A 213 2.66 -15.57 15.63
CA LYS A 213 3.19 -15.62 17.00
C LYS A 213 2.56 -14.57 17.94
N GLY A 214 1.95 -13.52 17.38
CA GLY A 214 1.36 -12.40 18.13
C GLY A 214 -0.14 -12.24 17.90
N ASN A 215 -0.76 -11.27 18.58
CA ASN A 215 -2.12 -10.81 18.28
C ASN A 215 -2.00 -9.41 17.70
N PHE A 216 -2.28 -9.25 16.42
CA PHE A 216 -2.21 -7.99 15.72
C PHE A 216 -3.56 -7.62 15.10
N GLY A 217 -3.88 -6.33 15.13
CA GLY A 217 -5.04 -5.78 14.44
C GLY A 217 -6.34 -6.50 14.80
N HIS A 218 -7.05 -7.01 13.79
CA HIS A 218 -8.29 -7.76 14.01
C HIS A 218 -8.10 -9.26 14.09
N THR A 219 -6.87 -9.76 13.99
CA THR A 219 -6.54 -11.20 14.04
C THR A 219 -7.35 -12.03 13.04
N VAL A 220 -7.60 -11.49 11.84
CA VAL A 220 -8.41 -12.11 10.80
C VAL A 220 -7.88 -13.50 10.45
N SER A 221 -6.55 -13.64 10.41
CA SER A 221 -5.90 -14.95 10.22
C SER A 221 -6.32 -15.99 11.27
N LYS A 222 -6.39 -15.59 12.55
CA LYS A 222 -6.80 -16.47 13.66
C LYS A 222 -8.29 -16.76 13.64
N THR A 223 -9.11 -15.84 13.15
CA THR A 223 -10.53 -16.11 12.92
C THR A 223 -10.72 -17.20 11.86
N VAL A 224 -10.00 -17.11 10.74
CA VAL A 224 -10.08 -18.09 9.63
C VAL A 224 -9.48 -19.45 10.03
N SER A 225 -8.34 -19.46 10.71
CA SER A 225 -7.63 -20.70 11.10
C SER A 225 -8.07 -21.31 12.44
N GLY A 226 -8.86 -20.56 13.21
CA GLY A 226 -9.36 -20.97 14.53
C GLY A 226 -10.54 -21.93 14.47
N ALA A 227 -11.07 -22.31 15.64
CA ALA A 227 -12.10 -23.34 15.76
C ALA A 227 -13.36 -23.07 14.92
N TYR A 228 -13.85 -21.82 14.91
CA TYR A 228 -15.01 -21.44 14.11
C TYR A 228 -14.72 -21.39 12.61
N GLY A 229 -13.57 -20.83 12.22
CA GLY A 229 -13.15 -20.80 10.82
C GLY A 229 -12.98 -22.21 10.25
N ARG A 230 -12.28 -23.10 10.95
CA ARG A 230 -12.17 -24.52 10.56
C ARG A 230 -13.54 -25.21 10.47
N LYS A 231 -14.46 -24.93 11.41
CA LYS A 231 -15.81 -25.52 11.41
C LYS A 231 -16.64 -25.11 10.19
N TYR A 232 -16.61 -23.84 9.79
CA TYR A 232 -17.52 -23.29 8.78
C TYR A 232 -16.88 -23.03 7.41
N MET A 233 -15.56 -22.85 7.35
CA MET A 233 -14.79 -22.59 6.13
C MET A 233 -13.90 -23.78 5.73
N GLY A 234 -13.63 -24.71 6.65
CA GLY A 234 -12.80 -25.89 6.41
C GLY A 234 -11.29 -25.62 6.49
N ASP A 235 -10.52 -26.67 6.20
CA ASP A 235 -9.06 -26.64 6.10
C ASP A 235 -8.68 -27.02 4.67
N SER A 236 -8.29 -26.04 3.86
CA SER A 236 -8.10 -26.19 2.42
C SER A 236 -7.18 -25.09 1.89
N ALA A 237 -6.69 -25.24 0.66
CA ALA A 237 -5.90 -24.20 0.00
C ALA A 237 -6.60 -22.82 0.02
N TYR A 238 -7.93 -22.80 -0.09
CA TYR A 238 -8.73 -21.59 0.07
C TYR A 238 -8.51 -20.93 1.44
N THR A 239 -8.66 -21.66 2.54
CA THR A 239 -8.51 -21.08 3.88
C THR A 239 -7.06 -20.80 4.27
N HIS A 240 -6.09 -21.55 3.73
CA HIS A 240 -4.66 -21.28 3.90
C HIS A 240 -4.26 -19.94 3.28
N MET A 241 -4.67 -19.68 2.03
CA MET A 241 -4.41 -18.40 1.35
C MET A 241 -4.98 -17.22 2.14
N LEU A 242 -6.22 -17.33 2.63
CA LEU A 242 -6.86 -16.29 3.43
C LEU A 242 -6.09 -16.03 4.73
N ALA A 243 -5.77 -17.10 5.46
CA ALA A 243 -5.11 -17.00 6.76
C ALA A 243 -3.69 -16.43 6.63
N MET A 244 -2.90 -16.91 5.68
CA MET A 244 -1.52 -16.45 5.48
C MET A 244 -1.48 -14.98 5.06
N THR A 245 -2.32 -14.60 4.09
CA THR A 245 -2.35 -13.22 3.57
C THR A 245 -2.86 -12.24 4.63
N ALA A 246 -3.91 -12.61 5.36
CA ALA A 246 -4.45 -11.77 6.42
C ALA A 246 -3.47 -11.59 7.58
N ALA A 247 -2.67 -12.60 7.93
CA ALA A 247 -1.70 -12.53 9.02
C ALA A 247 -0.68 -11.40 8.80
N ALA A 248 -0.02 -11.40 7.63
CA ALA A 248 0.96 -10.36 7.29
C ALA A 248 0.31 -8.96 7.23
N CYS A 249 -0.92 -8.87 6.72
CA CYS A 249 -1.64 -7.60 6.66
C CYS A 249 -2.03 -7.08 8.06
N ASP A 250 -2.49 -7.95 8.97
CA ASP A 250 -2.83 -7.58 10.35
C ASP A 250 -1.61 -6.97 11.04
N ALA A 251 -0.47 -7.68 11.04
CA ALA A 251 0.75 -7.18 11.71
C ALA A 251 1.24 -5.87 11.11
N ARG A 252 1.28 -5.74 9.79
CA ARG A 252 1.68 -4.49 9.14
C ARG A 252 0.79 -3.32 9.54
N MET A 253 -0.53 -3.51 9.47
CA MET A 253 -1.50 -2.44 9.73
C MET A 253 -1.61 -2.06 11.21
N ASP A 254 -1.21 -2.97 12.09
CA ASP A 254 -1.08 -2.73 13.53
C ASP A 254 0.27 -2.10 13.93
N GLY A 255 1.14 -1.83 12.96
CA GLY A 255 2.44 -1.20 13.21
C GLY A 255 3.52 -2.16 13.72
N ALA A 256 3.45 -3.45 13.38
CA ALA A 256 4.56 -4.35 13.66
C ALA A 256 5.83 -3.92 12.90
N MET A 257 6.99 -4.01 13.55
CA MET A 257 8.32 -3.76 12.97
C MET A 257 8.76 -4.95 12.09
N ILE A 258 7.90 -5.35 11.17
CA ILE A 258 8.08 -6.51 10.30
C ILE A 258 8.09 -6.00 8.86
N PRO A 259 9.21 -6.15 8.12
CA PRO A 259 9.27 -5.76 6.72
C PRO A 259 8.41 -6.67 5.87
N VAL A 260 7.80 -6.08 4.84
CA VAL A 260 7.06 -6.79 3.80
C VAL A 260 7.53 -6.30 2.45
N MET A 261 7.44 -7.14 1.43
CA MET A 261 7.64 -6.70 0.06
C MET A 261 6.39 -5.93 -0.39
N SER A 262 6.60 -4.71 -0.89
CA SER A 262 5.55 -3.87 -1.44
C SER A 262 5.36 -4.09 -2.93
N ASN A 263 4.24 -3.57 -3.45
CA ASN A 263 4.01 -3.43 -4.87
C ASN A 263 3.30 -2.08 -5.09
N SER A 264 3.78 -1.29 -6.06
CA SER A 264 3.14 -0.04 -6.46
C SER A 264 2.93 0.93 -5.29
N GLY A 265 3.96 1.04 -4.43
CA GLY A 265 3.97 1.89 -3.24
C GLY A 265 3.14 1.39 -2.04
N SER A 266 2.64 0.15 -2.06
CA SER A 266 1.84 -0.40 -0.95
C SER A 266 2.25 -1.82 -0.56
N GLY A 267 2.59 -2.02 0.71
CA GLY A 267 2.87 -3.37 1.21
C GLY A 267 1.65 -4.27 1.35
N ASN A 268 0.44 -3.71 1.53
CA ASN A 268 -0.77 -4.55 1.48
C ASN A 268 -0.99 -5.10 0.07
N GLN A 269 -0.65 -4.31 -0.97
CA GLN A 269 -0.71 -4.79 -2.35
C GLN A 269 0.37 -5.83 -2.62
N GLY A 270 1.59 -5.63 -2.13
CA GLY A 270 2.64 -6.65 -2.24
C GLY A 270 2.27 -7.95 -1.52
N ILE A 271 1.81 -7.88 -0.26
CA ILE A 271 1.26 -9.03 0.48
C ILE A 271 0.18 -9.76 -0.33
N ALA A 272 -0.82 -9.03 -0.84
CA ALA A 272 -1.94 -9.61 -1.55
C ALA A 272 -1.55 -10.13 -2.96
N ALA A 273 -0.49 -9.64 -3.58
CA ALA A 273 0.05 -10.16 -4.83
C ALA A 273 0.91 -11.43 -4.61
N THR A 274 1.54 -11.57 -3.44
CA THR A 274 2.48 -12.65 -3.14
C THR A 274 1.85 -13.82 -2.41
N LEU A 275 1.32 -13.59 -1.20
CA LEU A 275 0.99 -14.67 -0.25
C LEU A 275 -0.11 -15.62 -0.69
N PRO A 276 -1.19 -15.19 -1.37
CA PRO A 276 -2.18 -16.16 -1.84
C PRO A 276 -1.60 -17.05 -2.94
N VAL A 277 -0.77 -16.51 -3.83
CA VAL A 277 -0.09 -17.29 -4.88
C VAL A 277 0.89 -18.28 -4.26
N LEU A 278 1.69 -17.83 -3.29
CA LEU A 278 2.65 -18.66 -2.58
C LEU A 278 1.98 -19.80 -1.79
N SER A 279 0.94 -19.48 -1.01
CA SER A 279 0.20 -20.49 -0.24
C SER A 279 -0.43 -21.52 -1.17
N PHE A 280 -1.07 -21.08 -2.26
CA PHE A 280 -1.67 -22.01 -3.22
C PHE A 280 -0.63 -22.90 -3.91
N ALA A 281 0.52 -22.32 -4.30
CA ALA A 281 1.64 -23.03 -4.89
C ALA A 281 2.17 -24.15 -3.99
N GLU A 282 2.21 -23.93 -2.67
CA GLU A 282 2.60 -24.95 -1.69
C GLU A 282 1.55 -26.05 -1.57
N ASP A 283 0.26 -25.68 -1.51
CA ASP A 283 -0.83 -26.66 -1.39
C ASP A 283 -0.93 -27.61 -2.60
N ILE A 284 -0.50 -27.15 -3.78
CA ILE A 284 -0.49 -27.99 -5.00
C ILE A 284 0.88 -28.59 -5.33
N GLU A 285 1.90 -28.37 -4.47
CA GLU A 285 3.28 -28.84 -4.66
C GLU A 285 3.87 -28.45 -6.03
N CYS A 286 3.69 -27.19 -6.46
CA CYS A 286 4.16 -26.74 -7.76
C CYS A 286 5.70 -26.67 -7.84
N THR A 287 6.25 -26.66 -9.05
CA THR A 287 7.70 -26.50 -9.26
C THR A 287 8.15 -25.05 -8.98
N GLU A 288 9.44 -24.86 -8.71
CA GLU A 288 10.03 -23.51 -8.56
C GLU A 288 9.77 -22.64 -9.79
N GLU A 289 9.87 -23.21 -11.00
CA GLU A 289 9.54 -22.51 -12.23
C GLU A 289 8.09 -22.02 -12.22
N GLN A 290 7.14 -22.89 -11.87
CA GLN A 290 5.72 -22.50 -11.79
C GLN A 290 5.52 -21.36 -10.78
N LEU A 291 6.16 -21.43 -9.61
CA LEU A 291 6.09 -20.37 -8.61
C LEU A 291 6.67 -19.04 -9.12
N ILE A 292 7.85 -19.04 -9.73
CA ILE A 292 8.48 -17.84 -10.30
C ILE A 292 7.56 -17.18 -11.32
N ARG A 293 7.02 -17.98 -12.25
CA ARG A 293 6.12 -17.51 -13.31
C ARG A 293 4.82 -16.93 -12.74
N ALA A 294 4.24 -17.60 -11.74
CA ALA A 294 3.00 -17.17 -11.08
C ALA A 294 3.18 -15.86 -10.31
N LEU A 295 4.27 -15.73 -9.54
CA LEU A 295 4.59 -14.50 -8.82
C LEU A 295 4.90 -13.35 -9.78
N MET A 296 5.65 -13.61 -10.84
CA MET A 296 5.97 -12.60 -11.85
C MET A 296 4.71 -12.09 -12.53
N LEU A 297 3.84 -12.99 -12.97
CA LEU A 297 2.54 -12.64 -13.55
C LEU A 297 1.69 -11.82 -12.57
N SER A 298 1.60 -12.26 -11.31
CA SER A 298 0.83 -11.57 -10.28
C SER A 298 1.33 -10.15 -10.05
N HIS A 299 2.63 -9.98 -9.75
CA HIS A 299 3.20 -8.67 -9.45
C HIS A 299 3.14 -7.71 -10.64
N LEU A 300 3.47 -8.18 -11.84
CA LEU A 300 3.50 -7.35 -13.03
C LEU A 300 2.08 -6.95 -13.50
N MET A 301 1.07 -7.81 -13.27
CA MET A 301 -0.33 -7.44 -13.50
C MET A 301 -0.80 -6.31 -12.58
N VAL A 302 -0.37 -6.33 -11.30
CA VAL A 302 -0.65 -5.24 -10.36
C VAL A 302 -0.04 -3.93 -10.86
N ILE A 303 1.23 -3.97 -11.26
CA ILE A 303 1.92 -2.79 -11.82
C ILE A 303 1.18 -2.26 -13.05
N TYR A 304 0.80 -3.13 -13.99
CA TYR A 304 0.07 -2.75 -15.18
C TYR A 304 -1.24 -2.02 -14.86
N ILE A 305 -2.10 -2.62 -14.03
CA ILE A 305 -3.37 -1.98 -13.65
C ILE A 305 -3.11 -0.65 -12.91
N LYS A 306 -2.04 -0.57 -12.11
CA LYS A 306 -1.66 0.64 -11.37
C LYS A 306 -1.15 1.77 -12.28
N GLN A 307 -0.51 1.48 -13.42
CA GLN A 307 -0.10 2.50 -14.39
C GLN A 307 -1.29 3.37 -14.85
N SER A 308 -2.47 2.76 -15.04
CA SER A 308 -3.67 3.49 -15.48
C SER A 308 -4.50 4.08 -14.33
N LEU A 309 -4.39 3.52 -13.12
CA LEU A 309 -5.11 4.02 -11.93
C LEU A 309 -4.42 5.21 -11.26
N GLY A 310 -3.08 5.27 -11.34
CA GLY A 310 -2.26 6.18 -10.55
C GLY A 310 -2.05 5.69 -9.11
N ARG A 311 -1.19 6.39 -8.35
CA ARG A 311 -0.77 5.95 -7.01
C ARG A 311 -1.88 6.05 -5.95
N LEU A 312 -2.71 7.09 -6.01
CA LEU A 312 -3.70 7.43 -4.98
C LEU A 312 -5.11 7.52 -5.57
N SER A 313 -6.05 6.75 -5.00
CA SER A 313 -7.46 6.65 -5.43
C SER A 313 -8.34 6.17 -4.25
N ALA A 314 -9.65 6.41 -4.32
CA ALA A 314 -10.65 5.80 -3.43
C ALA A 314 -11.02 4.35 -3.84
N LEU A 315 -10.49 3.82 -4.95
CA LEU A 315 -10.53 2.38 -5.23
C LEU A 315 -9.51 1.66 -4.36
N CYS A 316 -9.94 0.62 -3.64
CA CYS A 316 -9.03 -0.15 -2.79
C CYS A 316 -7.96 -0.85 -3.64
N GLY A 317 -6.68 -0.59 -3.36
CA GLY A 317 -5.56 -1.27 -4.01
C GLY A 317 -5.59 -2.79 -3.85
N CYS A 318 -6.33 -3.31 -2.86
CA CYS A 318 -6.60 -4.74 -2.73
C CYS A 318 -7.32 -5.33 -3.95
N VAL A 319 -8.22 -4.58 -4.61
CA VAL A 319 -8.91 -5.04 -5.82
C VAL A 319 -7.90 -5.36 -6.90
N VAL A 320 -6.94 -4.46 -7.09
CA VAL A 320 -5.88 -4.60 -8.07
C VAL A 320 -4.94 -5.74 -7.70
N ALA A 321 -4.47 -5.77 -6.45
CA ALA A 321 -3.55 -6.79 -5.96
C ALA A 321 -4.12 -8.21 -6.02
N ALA A 322 -5.37 -8.38 -5.59
CA ALA A 322 -6.07 -9.64 -5.66
C ALA A 322 -6.35 -10.08 -7.11
N THR A 323 -6.55 -9.13 -8.03
CA THR A 323 -6.68 -9.44 -9.47
C THR A 323 -5.38 -10.04 -10.02
N GLY A 324 -4.23 -9.45 -9.66
CA GLY A 324 -2.91 -10.04 -9.96
C GLY A 324 -2.76 -11.45 -9.37
N ALA A 325 -3.10 -11.63 -8.10
CA ALA A 325 -3.07 -12.94 -7.46
C ALA A 325 -3.97 -13.97 -8.15
N SER A 326 -5.18 -13.58 -8.59
CA SER A 326 -6.09 -14.44 -9.34
C SER A 326 -5.46 -14.93 -10.65
N CYS A 327 -4.68 -14.07 -11.33
CA CYS A 327 -3.91 -14.45 -12.51
C CYS A 327 -2.85 -15.52 -12.18
N GLY A 328 -2.08 -15.31 -11.11
CA GLY A 328 -1.09 -16.28 -10.64
C GLY A 328 -1.71 -17.62 -10.25
N ILE A 329 -2.82 -17.61 -9.50
CA ILE A 329 -3.55 -18.82 -9.11
C ILE A 329 -4.11 -19.54 -10.34
N THR A 330 -4.70 -18.82 -11.29
CA THR A 330 -5.25 -19.40 -12.52
C THR A 330 -4.15 -20.05 -13.36
N TYR A 331 -2.97 -19.44 -13.45
CA TYR A 331 -1.80 -20.04 -14.07
C TYR A 331 -1.37 -21.33 -13.35
N LEU A 332 -1.29 -21.31 -12.02
CA LEU A 332 -0.92 -22.48 -11.21
C LEU A 332 -1.92 -23.64 -11.35
N MET A 333 -3.19 -23.35 -11.65
CA MET A 333 -4.22 -24.34 -11.98
C MET A 333 -4.09 -24.92 -13.41
N GLY A 334 -3.09 -24.50 -14.18
CA GLY A 334 -2.89 -24.90 -15.59
C GLY A 334 -3.66 -24.03 -16.59
N GLY A 335 -4.07 -22.83 -16.18
CA GLY A 335 -4.77 -21.89 -17.04
C GLY A 335 -3.87 -21.24 -18.10
N ASP A 336 -4.41 -21.09 -19.31
CA ASP A 336 -3.77 -20.39 -20.42
C ASP A 336 -4.08 -18.87 -20.40
N LYS A 337 -3.54 -18.13 -21.38
CA LYS A 337 -3.79 -16.69 -21.56
C LYS A 337 -5.28 -16.34 -21.59
N VAL A 338 -6.13 -17.19 -22.16
CA VAL A 338 -7.58 -16.96 -22.25
C VAL A 338 -8.22 -17.08 -20.86
N LYS A 339 -7.90 -18.14 -20.12
CA LYS A 339 -8.45 -18.33 -18.76
C LYS A 339 -7.96 -17.24 -17.80
N ILE A 340 -6.71 -16.79 -17.92
CA ILE A 340 -6.23 -15.65 -17.13
C ILE A 340 -7.02 -14.37 -17.47
N SER A 341 -7.34 -14.14 -18.76
CA SER A 341 -8.19 -13.00 -19.13
C SER A 341 -9.60 -13.10 -18.51
N TYR A 342 -10.15 -14.32 -18.39
CA TYR A 342 -11.44 -14.55 -17.73
C TYR A 342 -11.36 -14.26 -16.24
N ALA A 343 -10.29 -14.69 -15.57
CA ALA A 343 -10.08 -14.39 -14.16
C ALA A 343 -10.04 -12.88 -13.90
N ILE A 344 -9.35 -12.11 -14.76
CA ILE A 344 -9.31 -10.64 -14.67
C ILE A 344 -10.72 -10.04 -14.81
N LYS A 345 -11.47 -10.44 -15.85
CA LYS A 345 -12.83 -9.94 -16.07
C LYS A 345 -13.77 -10.28 -14.91
N ASN A 346 -13.67 -11.50 -14.38
CA ASN A 346 -14.44 -11.94 -13.21
C ASN A 346 -14.11 -11.11 -11.97
N MET A 347 -12.84 -10.80 -11.73
CA MET A 347 -12.42 -9.94 -10.62
C MET A 347 -12.98 -8.52 -10.75
N ILE A 348 -12.90 -7.93 -11.95
CA ILE A 348 -13.45 -6.59 -12.23
C ILE A 348 -14.97 -6.59 -12.03
N GLY A 349 -15.68 -7.58 -12.58
CA GLY A 349 -17.13 -7.68 -12.44
C GLY A 349 -17.61 -7.89 -11.01
N ASN A 350 -16.77 -8.46 -10.14
CA ASN A 350 -17.17 -8.84 -8.78
C ASN A 350 -16.86 -7.77 -7.72
N ILE A 351 -15.64 -7.21 -7.69
CA ILE A 351 -15.16 -6.44 -6.52
C ILE A 351 -14.75 -4.99 -6.78
N THR A 352 -15.05 -4.43 -7.97
CA THR A 352 -14.72 -3.03 -8.32
C THR A 352 -15.19 -2.00 -7.27
N GLY A 353 -16.30 -2.25 -6.57
CA GLY A 353 -16.85 -1.32 -5.58
C GLY A 353 -16.12 -1.23 -4.24
N MET A 354 -15.05 -1.99 -4.01
CA MET A 354 -14.34 -1.96 -2.72
C MET A 354 -13.60 -0.64 -2.53
N ILE A 355 -14.05 0.18 -1.59
CA ILE A 355 -13.51 1.52 -1.33
C ILE A 355 -12.23 1.51 -0.49
N CYS A 356 -11.38 2.52 -0.66
CA CYS A 356 -10.21 2.82 0.16
C CYS A 356 -10.48 4.02 1.07
N ASP A 357 -10.63 3.74 2.37
CA ASP A 357 -10.86 4.71 3.44
C ASP A 357 -9.65 4.80 4.39
N GLY A 358 -8.44 4.73 3.82
CA GLY A 358 -7.18 4.85 4.56
C GLY A 358 -6.57 3.55 5.08
N ALA A 359 -5.31 3.60 5.48
CA ALA A 359 -4.61 2.47 6.09
C ALA A 359 -5.06 2.29 7.55
N LYS A 360 -5.33 1.04 7.94
CA LYS A 360 -5.90 0.66 9.24
C LYS A 360 -5.95 -0.86 9.42
N PRO A 361 -6.06 -1.38 10.65
CA PRO A 361 -6.16 -2.82 10.91
C PRO A 361 -7.22 -3.56 10.07
N SER A 362 -8.37 -2.94 9.79
CA SER A 362 -9.44 -3.56 8.99
C SER A 362 -9.08 -3.78 7.51
N CYS A 363 -7.94 -3.27 7.03
CA CYS A 363 -7.42 -3.66 5.72
C CYS A 363 -7.18 -5.17 5.60
N ALA A 364 -6.86 -5.88 6.69
CA ALA A 364 -6.71 -7.33 6.67
C ALA A 364 -8.00 -8.05 6.27
N MET A 365 -9.17 -7.50 6.65
CA MET A 365 -10.47 -8.02 6.22
C MET A 365 -10.68 -7.82 4.71
N LYS A 366 -10.37 -6.63 4.20
CA LYS A 366 -10.48 -6.32 2.75
C LYS A 366 -9.57 -7.21 1.92
N VAL A 367 -8.33 -7.42 2.39
CA VAL A 367 -7.36 -8.34 1.79
C VAL A 367 -7.90 -9.77 1.75
N SER A 368 -8.45 -10.27 2.85
CA SER A 368 -9.09 -11.59 2.90
C SER A 368 -10.27 -11.70 1.91
N SER A 369 -11.15 -10.70 1.84
CA SER A 369 -12.24 -10.67 0.85
C SER A 369 -11.74 -10.65 -0.60
N GLY A 370 -10.67 -9.90 -0.88
CA GLY A 370 -10.04 -9.87 -2.20
C GLY A 370 -9.47 -11.23 -2.58
N VAL A 371 -8.72 -11.88 -1.69
CA VAL A 371 -8.15 -13.22 -1.92
C VAL A 371 -9.25 -14.27 -2.10
N SER A 372 -10.32 -14.19 -1.32
CA SER A 372 -11.49 -15.08 -1.47
C SER A 372 -12.07 -14.97 -2.88
N THR A 373 -12.24 -13.74 -3.35
CA THR A 373 -12.72 -13.43 -4.70
C THR A 373 -11.74 -13.88 -5.78
N ALA A 374 -10.43 -13.76 -5.53
CA ALA A 374 -9.39 -14.21 -6.45
C ALA A 374 -9.48 -15.72 -6.72
N MET A 375 -9.71 -16.52 -5.69
CA MET A 375 -9.93 -17.96 -5.83
C MET A 375 -11.23 -18.27 -6.58
N LEU A 376 -12.34 -17.62 -6.23
CA LEU A 376 -13.61 -17.80 -6.93
C LEU A 376 -13.49 -17.47 -8.44
N SER A 377 -12.84 -16.36 -8.76
CA SER A 377 -12.66 -15.91 -10.14
C SER A 377 -11.76 -16.85 -10.95
N ALA A 378 -10.72 -17.41 -10.32
CA ALA A 378 -9.86 -18.43 -10.91
C ALA A 378 -10.62 -19.74 -11.18
N LEU A 379 -11.41 -20.22 -10.21
CA LEU A 379 -12.26 -21.41 -10.39
C LEU A 379 -13.23 -21.24 -11.55
N MET A 380 -13.94 -20.11 -11.60
CA MET A 380 -14.85 -19.79 -12.71
C MET A 380 -14.12 -19.77 -14.06
N ALA A 381 -12.95 -19.12 -14.12
CA ALA A 381 -12.15 -19.07 -15.34
C ALA A 381 -11.71 -20.47 -15.82
N MET A 382 -11.31 -21.35 -14.90
CA MET A 382 -10.96 -22.73 -15.21
C MET A 382 -12.14 -23.54 -15.75
N GLU A 383 -13.36 -23.21 -15.35
CA GLU A 383 -14.60 -23.76 -15.89
C GLU A 383 -15.10 -23.05 -17.17
N ASN A 384 -14.29 -22.18 -17.78
CA ASN A 384 -14.64 -21.33 -18.92
C ASN A 384 -15.86 -20.41 -18.67
N LYS A 385 -16.06 -19.99 -17.42
CA LYS A 385 -17.10 -19.03 -17.02
C LYS A 385 -16.48 -17.66 -16.86
N VAL A 386 -17.07 -16.68 -17.54
CA VAL A 386 -16.59 -15.30 -17.56
C VAL A 386 -17.77 -14.33 -17.53
N VAL A 387 -17.63 -13.22 -16.80
CA VAL A 387 -18.54 -12.08 -16.93
C VAL A 387 -18.46 -11.55 -18.36
N THR A 388 -19.61 -11.46 -19.01
CA THR A 388 -19.69 -11.19 -20.44
C THR A 388 -19.69 -9.67 -20.73
N PRO A 389 -19.38 -9.25 -21.97
CA PRO A 389 -19.31 -7.82 -22.30
C PRO A 389 -20.65 -7.08 -22.34
N VAL A 390 -21.76 -7.80 -22.19
CA VAL A 390 -23.09 -7.19 -22.01
C VAL A 390 -23.36 -6.85 -20.53
N GLU A 391 -22.46 -7.23 -19.62
CA GLU A 391 -22.59 -7.04 -18.18
C GLU A 391 -21.71 -5.89 -17.68
N GLY A 392 -22.33 -4.77 -17.37
CA GLY A 392 -21.71 -3.67 -16.61
C GLY A 392 -20.52 -3.03 -17.33
N ILE A 393 -19.33 -3.17 -16.74
CA ILE A 393 -18.10 -2.46 -17.15
C ILE A 393 -17.08 -3.37 -17.85
N ILE A 394 -17.47 -4.60 -18.16
CA ILE A 394 -16.63 -5.58 -18.84
C ILE A 394 -16.74 -5.42 -20.35
N ASP A 395 -15.63 -5.58 -21.05
CA ASP A 395 -15.52 -5.49 -22.51
C ASP A 395 -15.04 -6.84 -23.08
N GLU A 396 -15.18 -7.03 -24.40
CA GLU A 396 -14.59 -8.18 -25.11
C GLU A 396 -13.06 -8.19 -24.94
N ASP A 397 -12.46 -7.00 -24.97
CA ASP A 397 -11.04 -6.81 -24.68
C ASP A 397 -10.79 -6.67 -23.17
N VAL A 398 -9.88 -7.49 -22.63
CA VAL A 398 -9.50 -7.42 -21.22
C VAL A 398 -8.78 -6.12 -20.87
N ASP A 399 -8.00 -5.57 -21.80
CA ASP A 399 -7.29 -4.29 -21.58
C ASP A 399 -8.29 -3.14 -21.46
N LYS A 400 -9.36 -3.14 -22.27
CA LYS A 400 -10.47 -2.18 -22.12
C LYS A 400 -11.22 -2.35 -20.80
N SER A 401 -11.42 -3.59 -20.34
CA SER A 401 -12.04 -3.85 -19.04
C SER A 401 -11.21 -3.26 -17.90
N ILE A 402 -9.88 -3.39 -17.97
CA ILE A 402 -8.94 -2.76 -17.03
C ILE A 402 -9.00 -1.23 -17.12
N ILE A 403 -9.07 -0.66 -18.33
CA ILE A 403 -9.25 0.79 -18.53
C ILE A 403 -10.56 1.29 -17.90
N ASN A 404 -11.65 0.53 -18.01
CA ASN A 404 -12.93 0.87 -17.38
C ASN A 404 -12.82 0.87 -15.85
N LEU A 405 -12.23 -0.19 -15.26
CA LEU A 405 -11.95 -0.27 -13.82
C LEU A 405 -11.15 0.95 -13.35
N THR A 406 -10.05 1.22 -14.04
CA THR A 406 -9.12 2.28 -13.63
C THR A 406 -9.69 3.68 -13.87
N SER A 407 -10.56 3.87 -14.87
CA SER A 407 -11.30 5.11 -15.08
C SER A 407 -12.30 5.39 -13.95
N ILE A 408 -12.98 4.36 -13.42
CA ILE A 408 -13.86 4.50 -12.25
C ILE A 408 -13.03 4.92 -11.04
N GLY A 409 -11.91 4.25 -10.78
CA GLY A 409 -11.06 4.57 -9.64
C GLY A 409 -10.36 5.93 -9.75
N SER A 410 -9.89 6.31 -10.92
CA SER A 410 -9.11 7.56 -11.12
C SER A 410 -9.99 8.80 -11.29
N LYS A 411 -11.15 8.68 -11.96
CA LYS A 411 -12.05 9.81 -12.25
C LYS A 411 -13.34 9.74 -11.44
N GLY A 412 -14.03 8.61 -11.50
CA GLY A 412 -15.35 8.45 -10.86
C GLY A 412 -15.30 8.57 -9.34
N MET A 413 -14.24 8.04 -8.73
CA MET A 413 -14.08 8.00 -7.27
C MET A 413 -13.38 9.23 -6.68
N GLU A 414 -13.09 10.29 -7.44
CA GLU A 414 -12.56 11.55 -6.88
C GLU A 414 -13.53 12.18 -5.87
N ALA A 415 -14.82 12.25 -6.25
CA ALA A 415 -15.88 12.72 -5.35
C ALA A 415 -16.08 11.78 -4.16
N THR A 416 -15.95 10.47 -4.38
CA THR A 416 -15.98 9.47 -3.31
C THR A 416 -14.84 9.70 -2.32
N ASP A 417 -13.64 9.97 -2.79
CA ASP A 417 -12.47 10.19 -1.93
C ASP A 417 -12.66 11.41 -1.02
N LYS A 418 -13.19 12.51 -1.59
CA LYS A 418 -13.53 13.70 -0.82
C LYS A 418 -14.57 13.40 0.28
N LEU A 419 -15.66 12.71 -0.07
CA LEU A 419 -16.71 12.37 0.89
C LEU A 419 -16.19 11.42 1.98
N VAL A 420 -15.36 10.44 1.61
CA VAL A 420 -14.71 9.53 2.57
C VAL A 420 -13.86 10.33 3.56
N LEU A 421 -13.08 11.29 3.07
CA LEU A 421 -12.29 12.15 3.94
C LEU A 421 -13.17 12.99 4.87
N ASP A 422 -14.22 13.63 4.35
CA ASP A 422 -15.15 14.44 5.14
C ASP A 422 -15.79 13.61 6.27
N ILE A 423 -16.16 12.36 5.98
CA ILE A 423 -16.67 11.41 7.00
C ILE A 423 -15.57 11.08 8.02
N MET A 424 -14.34 10.82 7.57
CA MET A 424 -13.23 10.47 8.46
C MET A 424 -12.87 11.62 9.41
N THR A 425 -12.83 12.85 8.91
CA THR A 425 -12.47 14.05 9.70
C THR A 425 -13.65 14.62 10.49
N GLY A 426 -14.89 14.34 10.07
CA GLY A 426 -16.11 14.77 10.74
C GLY A 426 -16.55 13.86 11.91
N LYS A 427 -15.84 12.75 12.17
CA LYS A 427 -16.11 11.91 13.35
C LYS A 427 -15.71 12.67 14.61
N SER A 428 -16.72 13.10 15.37
CA SER A 428 -16.52 13.53 16.75
C SER A 428 -16.03 12.32 17.56
N CYS A 429 -14.83 12.43 18.13
CA CYS A 429 -14.35 11.48 19.14
C CYS A 429 -15.18 11.59 20.44
#